data_AF-A0A963EHU1-F1
#
_entry.id   AF-A0A963EHU1-F1
#
_cell.length_a   1.000
_cell.length_b   1.000
_cell.length_c   1.000
_cell.angle_alpha   90.00
_cell.angle_beta   90.00
_cell.angle_gamma   90.00
#
_symmetry.space_group_name_H-M   'P 1'
#
loop_
_entity.id
_entity.type
_entity.pdbx_description
1 polymer ?
#
loop_
_entity_poly.entity_id
_entity_poly.type
_entity_poly.pdbx_seq_one_letter_code
_entity_poly.pdbx_strand_id
1 'polypeptide(L)'
;GTQQINQGQMDRWSVVTQLNYLHHDDECKIVLAKCPSLDSAEGRKRIDSMVRLADLTRRGFIAGDISTVMSPRTVITWAENNDIFEDLAFAFRVTFLNKCDEAERHIIAEYYQRCFGTELPESVANLVHA
;
A
#
# COMPACT_ATOMS: atom_id res chain seq x y z
N GLY A 1 0.36 -22.59 3.27
CA GLY A 1 -0.86 -22.47 2.46
C GLY A 1 -2.06 -22.67 3.35
N THR A 2 -3.02 -21.75 3.31
CA THR A 2 -4.30 -21.90 4.00
C THR A 2 -5.28 -22.64 3.09
N GLN A 3 -6.01 -23.62 3.64
CA GLN A 3 -7.09 -24.30 2.93
C GLN A 3 -8.24 -23.30 2.73
N GLN A 4 -8.82 -23.24 1.53
CA GLN A 4 -10.06 -22.47 1.33
C GLN A 4 -11.20 -23.11 2.13
N ILE A 5 -12.05 -22.27 2.70
CA ILE A 5 -13.21 -22.70 3.47
C ILE A 5 -14.27 -23.19 2.49
N ASN A 6 -14.78 -24.40 2.70
CA ASN A 6 -15.82 -24.98 1.84
C ASN A 6 -17.23 -24.64 2.34
N GLN A 7 -18.24 -24.86 1.50
CA GLN A 7 -19.63 -24.48 1.79
C GLN A 7 -20.16 -25.09 3.10
N GLY A 8 -19.89 -26.37 3.37
CA GLY A 8 -20.38 -27.03 4.59
C GLY A 8 -19.75 -26.50 5.89
N GLN A 9 -18.62 -25.79 5.78
CA GLN A 9 -18.02 -25.05 6.88
C GLN A 9 -18.65 -23.65 7.02
N MET A 10 -18.92 -22.96 5.90
CA MET A 10 -19.58 -21.65 5.88
C MET A 10 -20.99 -21.70 6.50
N ASP A 11 -21.77 -22.74 6.19
CA ASP A 11 -23.15 -22.91 6.66
C ASP A 11 -23.27 -23.08 8.19
N ARG A 12 -22.14 -23.26 8.90
CA ARG A 12 -22.11 -23.37 10.37
C ARG A 12 -22.00 -22.02 11.07
N TRP A 13 -21.85 -20.93 10.33
CA TRP A 13 -21.89 -19.58 10.89
C TRP A 13 -23.27 -18.97 10.71
N SER A 14 -23.87 -18.54 11.82
CA SER A 14 -25.17 -17.87 11.83
C SER A 14 -25.10 -16.41 11.36
N VAL A 15 -23.92 -15.80 11.37
CA VAL A 15 -23.67 -14.44 10.91
C VAL A 15 -22.37 -14.41 10.12
N VAL A 16 -22.41 -13.82 8.93
CA VAL A 16 -21.24 -13.58 8.08
C VAL A 16 -21.23 -12.10 7.73
N THR A 17 -20.08 -11.45 7.93
CA THR A 17 -19.87 -10.04 7.58
C THR A 17 -18.68 -9.92 6.65
N GLN A 18 -18.81 -9.09 5.62
CA GLN A 18 -17.71 -8.78 4.72
C GLN A 18 -16.97 -7.54 5.23
N LEU A 19 -15.64 -7.62 5.32
CA LEU A 19 -14.78 -6.49 5.58
C LEU A 19 -14.11 -6.06 4.27
N ASN A 20 -14.44 -4.86 3.80
CA ASN A 20 -13.78 -4.20 2.68
C ASN A 20 -12.76 -3.17 3.19
N TYR A 21 -12.05 -2.52 2.27
CA TYR A 21 -11.17 -1.41 2.61
C TYR A 21 -11.95 -0.26 3.24
N LEU A 22 -11.30 0.43 4.16
CA LEU A 22 -11.88 1.56 4.88
C LEU A 22 -11.96 2.80 3.98
N HIS A 23 -12.78 3.76 4.38
CA HIS A 23 -12.72 5.09 3.81
C HIS A 23 -11.35 5.71 4.08
N HIS A 24 -10.86 6.49 3.12
CA HIS A 24 -9.54 7.13 3.13
C HIS A 24 -9.21 7.78 4.48
N ASP A 25 -10.11 8.65 4.97
CA ASP A 25 -9.90 9.39 6.21
C ASP A 25 -9.80 8.50 7.44
N ASP A 26 -10.51 7.37 7.45
CA ASP A 26 -10.48 6.43 8.58
C ASP A 26 -9.19 5.61 8.58
N GLU A 27 -8.69 5.23 7.41
CA GLU A 27 -7.38 4.61 7.28
C GLU A 27 -6.26 5.57 7.70
N CYS A 28 -6.32 6.85 7.29
CA CYS A 28 -5.38 7.88 7.73
C CYS A 28 -5.36 8.02 9.26
N LYS A 29 -6.53 8.04 9.91
CA LYS A 29 -6.61 8.07 11.39
C LYS A 29 -5.99 6.84 12.03
N ILE A 30 -6.21 5.65 11.47
CA ILE A 30 -5.67 4.40 11.99
C ILE A 30 -4.14 4.38 11.85
N VAL A 31 -3.61 4.79 10.70
CA VAL A 31 -2.16 4.88 10.47
C VAL A 31 -1.54 5.87 11.45
N LEU A 32 -2.13 7.06 11.60
CA LEU A 32 -1.66 8.08 12.54
C LEU A 32 -1.67 7.58 13.99
N ALA A 33 -2.72 6.86 14.40
CA ALA A 33 -2.81 6.28 15.74
C ALA A 33 -1.75 5.19 15.99
N LYS A 34 -1.23 4.55 14.93
CA LYS A 34 -0.17 3.55 15.02
C LYS A 34 1.23 4.13 14.88
N CYS A 35 1.38 5.28 14.23
CA CYS A 35 2.64 5.98 14.04
C CYS A 35 2.56 7.41 14.62
N PRO A 36 2.54 7.59 15.96
CA PRO A 36 2.39 8.92 16.58
C PRO A 36 3.53 9.89 16.25
N SER A 37 4.72 9.40 15.87
CA SER A 37 5.84 10.22 15.42
C SER A 37 5.51 11.06 14.18
N LEU A 38 4.51 10.64 13.39
CA LEU A 38 4.02 11.35 12.21
C LEU A 38 2.88 12.33 12.52
N ASP A 39 2.55 12.60 13.79
CA ASP A 39 1.51 13.57 14.19
C ASP A 39 1.97 15.03 14.09
N SER A 40 2.47 15.39 12.92
CA SER A 40 2.82 16.75 12.52
C SER A 40 2.06 17.13 11.24
N ALA A 41 2.04 18.41 10.90
CA ALA A 41 1.38 18.85 9.66
C ALA A 41 1.98 18.18 8.41
N GLU A 42 3.30 17.97 8.39
CA GLU A 42 3.99 17.27 7.29
C GLU A 42 3.76 15.76 7.35
N GLY A 43 3.83 15.16 8.54
CA GLY A 43 3.59 13.72 8.72
C GLY A 43 2.16 13.32 8.33
N ARG A 44 1.15 14.14 8.67
CA ARG A 44 -0.24 13.93 8.23
C ARG A 44 -0.41 14.01 6.71
N LYS A 45 0.25 14.96 6.05
CA LYS A 45 0.26 15.02 4.57
C LYS A 45 0.94 13.80 3.96
N ARG A 46 2.02 13.33 4.58
CA ARG A 46 2.71 12.11 4.15
C ARG A 46 1.80 10.88 4.27
N ILE A 47 1.08 10.74 5.38
CA ILE A 47 0.10 9.65 5.59
C ILE A 47 -1.02 9.73 4.54
N ASP A 48 -1.56 10.92 4.25
CA ASP A 48 -2.55 11.12 3.19
C ASP A 48 -2.02 10.62 1.83
N SER A 49 -0.79 11.00 1.44
CA SER A 49 -0.16 10.48 0.21
C SER A 49 0.07 8.96 0.26
N MET A 50 0.44 8.39 1.41
CA MET A 50 0.63 6.95 1.56
C MET A 50 -0.67 6.17 1.36
N VAL A 51 -1.77 6.63 1.95
CA VAL A 51 -3.09 6.01 1.81
C VAL A 51 -3.62 6.21 0.39
N ARG A 52 -3.40 7.38 -0.24
CA ARG A 52 -3.76 7.60 -1.67
C ARG A 52 -3.06 6.62 -2.59
N LEU A 53 -1.78 6.32 -2.34
CA LEU A 53 -1.04 5.31 -3.09
C LEU A 53 -1.65 3.93 -2.89
N ALA A 54 -1.99 3.56 -1.65
CA ALA A 54 -2.69 2.31 -1.38
C ALA A 54 -4.03 2.23 -2.15
N ASP A 55 -4.79 3.32 -2.21
CA ASP A 55 -6.03 3.40 -2.99
C ASP A 55 -5.82 3.26 -4.50
N LEU A 56 -4.70 3.76 -5.05
CA LEU A 56 -4.32 3.49 -6.44
C LEU A 56 -4.00 2.01 -6.67
N THR A 57 -3.26 1.35 -5.76
CA THR A 57 -2.99 -0.09 -5.89
C THR A 57 -4.27 -0.93 -5.84
N ARG A 58 -5.23 -0.58 -4.97
CA ARG A 58 -6.53 -1.27 -4.88
C ARG A 58 -7.33 -1.10 -6.16
N ARG A 59 -7.34 0.10 -6.74
CA ARG A 59 -8.00 0.36 -8.03
C ARG A 59 -7.34 -0.40 -9.17
N GLY A 60 -6.00 -0.38 -9.26
CA GLY A 60 -5.25 -1.15 -10.25
C GLY A 60 -5.53 -2.65 -10.16
N PHE A 61 -5.64 -3.20 -8.95
CA PHE A 61 -5.99 -4.61 -8.77
C PHE A 61 -7.41 -4.93 -9.22
N ILE A 62 -8.39 -4.07 -8.93
CA ILE A 62 -9.77 -4.24 -9.41
C ILE A 62 -9.84 -4.14 -10.95
N ALA A 63 -9.03 -3.28 -11.55
CA ALA A 63 -8.93 -3.14 -13.00
C ALA A 63 -8.16 -4.29 -13.67
N GLY A 64 -7.38 -5.06 -12.91
CA GLY A 64 -6.52 -6.14 -13.42
C GLY A 64 -5.14 -5.67 -13.90
N ASP A 65 -4.75 -4.43 -13.62
CA ASP A 65 -3.46 -3.84 -14.01
C ASP A 65 -2.30 -4.35 -13.15
N ILE A 66 -2.59 -4.69 -11.88
CA ILE A 66 -1.60 -5.23 -10.94
C ILE A 66 -2.19 -6.41 -10.15
N SER A 67 -1.32 -7.29 -9.67
CA SER A 67 -1.68 -8.51 -8.93
C SER A 67 -1.53 -8.37 -7.41
N THR A 68 -0.87 -7.31 -6.94
CA THR A 68 -0.56 -7.10 -5.52
C THR A 68 -1.18 -5.81 -4.99
N VAL A 69 -1.87 -5.87 -3.84
CA VAL A 69 -2.56 -4.73 -3.22
C VAL A 69 -1.96 -4.32 -1.89
N MET A 70 -2.08 -3.03 -1.56
CA MET A 70 -1.73 -2.53 -0.22
C MET A 70 -2.92 -2.63 0.74
N SER A 71 -2.71 -3.40 1.82
CA SER A 71 -3.59 -3.40 2.98
C SER A 71 -3.28 -2.23 3.92
N PRO A 72 -4.20 -1.84 4.83
CA PRO A 72 -3.89 -0.87 5.88
C PRO A 72 -2.65 -1.25 6.71
N ARG A 73 -2.42 -2.55 6.93
CA ARG A 73 -1.21 -3.03 7.60
C ARG A 73 0.04 -2.70 6.79
N THR A 74 -0.01 -2.85 5.48
CA THR A 74 1.11 -2.50 4.59
C THR A 74 1.44 -1.00 4.71
N VAL A 75 0.43 -0.14 4.79
CA VAL A 75 0.62 1.30 4.96
C VAL A 75 1.26 1.62 6.32
N ILE A 76 0.79 1.00 7.41
CA ILE A 76 1.38 1.15 8.75
C ILE A 76 2.85 0.71 8.74
N THR A 77 3.15 -0.48 8.22
CA THR A 77 4.54 -0.97 8.14
C THR A 77 5.42 -0.07 7.30
N TRP A 78 4.88 0.55 6.24
CA TRP A 78 5.64 1.50 5.44
C TRP A 78 5.94 2.79 6.23
N ALA A 79 4.95 3.32 6.95
CA ALA A 79 5.12 4.48 7.82
C ALA A 79 6.16 4.23 8.92
N GLU A 80 6.12 3.07 9.57
CA GLU A 80 7.11 2.63 10.56
C GLU A 80 8.51 2.51 9.94
N ASN A 81 8.63 1.85 8.78
CA ASN A 81 9.91 1.72 8.09
C ASN A 81 10.48 3.07 7.65
N ASN A 82 9.64 4.03 7.26
CA ASN A 82 10.08 5.37 6.95
C ASN A 82 10.68 6.08 8.18
N ASP A 83 10.14 5.84 9.37
CA ASP A 83 10.67 6.38 10.63
C ASP A 83 12.04 5.76 10.98
N ILE A 84 12.24 4.48 10.64
CA ILE A 84 13.48 3.75 10.92
C ILE A 84 14.59 4.11 9.91
N PHE A 85 14.27 4.12 8.63
CA PHE A 85 15.27 4.30 7.57
C PHE A 85 15.50 5.76 7.20
N GLU A 86 14.59 6.66 7.60
CA GLU A 86 14.59 8.08 7.22
C GLU A 86 14.60 8.32 5.69
N ASP A 87 14.21 7.29 4.92
CA ASP A 87 14.11 7.31 3.46
C ASP A 87 12.76 6.69 3.04
N LEU A 88 11.87 7.55 2.56
CA LEU A 88 10.51 7.18 2.18
C LEU A 88 10.46 6.22 0.99
N ALA A 89 11.33 6.42 0.00
CA ALA A 89 11.37 5.62 -1.23
C ALA A 89 11.96 4.24 -0.95
N PHE A 90 13.04 4.19 -0.17
CA PHE A 90 13.62 2.94 0.28
C PHE A 90 12.63 2.15 1.16
N ALA A 91 11.99 2.82 2.12
CA ALA A 91 10.97 2.20 2.98
C ALA A 91 9.81 1.63 2.15
N PHE A 92 9.36 2.34 1.10
CA PHE A 92 8.33 1.84 0.19
C PHE A 92 8.78 0.58 -0.52
N ARG A 93 10.01 0.59 -1.03
CA ARG A 93 10.57 -0.52 -1.81
C ARG A 93 10.62 -1.81 -1.01
N VAL A 94 11.17 -1.76 0.20
CA VAL A 94 11.29 -2.95 1.08
C VAL A 94 9.95 -3.39 1.65
N THR A 95 8.98 -2.47 1.79
CA THR A 95 7.67 -2.79 2.33
C THR A 95 6.73 -3.42 1.30
N PHE A 96 6.74 -2.92 0.07
CA PHE A 96 5.73 -3.25 -0.94
C PHE A 96 6.33 -3.58 -2.31
N LEU A 97 7.12 -2.68 -2.91
CA LEU A 97 7.53 -2.82 -4.32
C LEU A 97 8.25 -4.15 -4.61
N ASN A 98 9.12 -4.60 -3.70
CA ASN A 98 9.87 -5.85 -3.87
C ASN A 98 8.99 -7.10 -3.88
N LYS A 99 7.75 -7.01 -3.37
CA LYS A 99 6.77 -8.11 -3.37
C LYS A 99 5.95 -8.17 -4.66
N CYS A 100 5.99 -7.12 -5.46
CA CYS A 100 5.20 -6.99 -6.67
C CYS A 100 5.93 -7.66 -7.85
N ASP A 101 5.14 -8.12 -8.82
CA ASP A 101 5.67 -8.66 -10.07
C ASP A 101 6.52 -7.59 -10.77
N GLU A 102 7.68 -7.99 -11.29
CA GLU A 102 8.61 -7.10 -11.97
C GLU A 102 7.97 -6.42 -13.18
N ALA A 103 7.08 -7.13 -13.90
CA ALA A 103 6.34 -6.60 -15.03
C ALA A 103 5.40 -5.46 -14.62
N GLU A 104 4.94 -5.41 -13.36
CA GLU A 104 3.98 -4.41 -12.86
C GLU A 104 4.66 -3.23 -12.14
N ARG A 105 5.96 -3.33 -11.83
CA ARG A 105 6.68 -2.31 -11.03
C ARG A 105 6.66 -0.93 -11.65
N HIS A 106 6.62 -0.83 -12.98
CA HIS A 106 6.52 0.45 -13.67
C HIS A 106 5.20 1.18 -13.37
N ILE A 107 4.07 0.45 -13.30
CA ILE A 107 2.75 1.00 -12.96
C ILE A 107 2.77 1.48 -11.50
N ILE A 108 3.39 0.70 -10.62
CA ILE A 108 3.50 1.05 -9.20
C ILE A 108 4.41 2.28 -9.00
N ALA A 109 5.50 2.39 -9.77
CA ALA A 109 6.37 3.56 -9.76
C ALA A 109 5.62 4.82 -10.23
N GLU A 110 4.73 4.70 -11.23
CA GLU A 110 3.87 5.80 -11.65
C GLU A 110 2.89 6.22 -10.54
N TYR A 111 2.28 5.25 -9.82
CA TYR A 111 1.43 5.57 -8.66
C TYR A 111 2.20 6.31 -7.56
N TYR A 112 3.44 5.89 -7.32
CA TYR A 112 4.33 6.57 -6.38
C TYR A 112 4.60 8.01 -6.81
N GLN A 113 4.98 8.23 -8.08
CA GLN A 113 5.21 9.56 -8.63
C GLN A 113 3.97 10.45 -8.57
N ARG A 114 2.78 9.92 -8.88
CA ARG A 114 1.50 10.66 -8.79
C ARG A 114 1.18 11.11 -7.35
N CYS A 115 1.57 10.33 -6.34
CA CYS A 115 1.27 10.62 -4.93
C CYS A 115 2.34 11.49 -4.23
N PHE A 116 3.62 11.36 -4.62
CA PHE A 116 4.74 12.00 -3.94
C PHE A 116 5.53 12.98 -4.81
N GLY A 117 5.28 13.02 -6.12
CA GLY A 117 6.01 13.88 -7.06
C GLY A 117 7.47 13.46 -7.27
N THR A 118 7.86 12.27 -6.82
CA THR A 118 9.23 11.76 -6.87
C THR A 118 9.29 10.46 -7.66
N GLU A 119 10.35 10.28 -8.45
CA GLU A 119 10.56 9.05 -9.22
C GLU A 119 11.31 8.01 -8.39
N LEU A 120 10.90 6.75 -8.51
CA LEU A 120 11.67 5.63 -8.00
C LEU A 120 12.76 5.23 -9.01
N PRO A 121 13.92 4.71 -8.55
CA PRO A 121 14.95 4.18 -9.44
C PRO A 121 14.43 3.10 -10.41
N GLU A 122 13.36 2.40 -10.06
CA GLU A 122 12.74 1.36 -10.87
C GLU A 122 11.71 1.91 -11.89
N SER A 123 11.62 3.24 -12.04
CA SER A 123 10.82 3.91 -13.09
C SER A 123 11.42 3.65 -14.48
N VAL A 124 10.57 3.60 -15.50
CA VAL A 124 10.89 3.25 -16.91
C VAL A 124 12.06 4.06 -17.47
N ALA A 125 12.33 5.25 -16.92
CA ALA A 125 13.47 6.09 -17.24
C ALA A 125 14.85 5.39 -17.05
N ASN A 126 14.97 4.44 -16.13
CA ASN A 126 16.25 3.75 -15.85
C ASN A 126 16.43 2.43 -16.61
N LEU A 127 15.38 1.88 -17.25
CA LEU A 127 15.49 0.71 -18.13
C LEU A 127 16.09 1.05 -19.50
N VAL A 128 16.10 2.34 -19.88
CA VAL A 128 16.64 2.81 -21.18
C VAL A 128 18.16 3.02 -21.13
N HIS A 129 18.79 2.89 -19.95
CA HIS A 129 20.22 3.17 -19.75
C HIS A 129 21.06 1.97 -19.25
N ALA A 130 20.56 0.75 -19.36
CA ALA A 130 21.31 -0.48 -19.04
C ALA A 130 21.64 -1.28 -20.31
#